data_AF-A0A932CD23-F1
#
_entry.id   AF-A0A932CD23-F1
#
_cell.length_a   1.000
_cell.length_b   1.000
_cell.length_c   1.000
_cell.angle_alpha   90.00
_cell.angle_beta   90.00
_cell.angle_gamma   90.00
#
_symmetry.space_group_name_H-M   'P 1'
#
loop_
_entity.id
_entity.type
_entity.pdbx_description
1 polymer ?
#
loop_
_entity_poly.entity_id
_entity_poly.type
_entity_poly.pdbx_seq_one_letter_code
_entity_poly.pdbx_strand_id
1 'polypeptide(L)'
;HVLLAEQLEQLAGVEILLAPTGGPAATLELQDVIDTWEKIKPRIVIPMHFRTARCTFPRYGADDIVSLRPEARQAGSCELSFFKGYLPASTQVLILDPAR
;
A
#
# COMPACT_ATOMS: atom_id res chain seq x y z
N HIS A 1 3.62 8.95 -11.88
CA HIS A 1 4.79 8.45 -12.65
C HIS A 1 5.48 7.36 -11.84
N VAL A 2 6.07 6.37 -12.49
CA VAL A 2 6.88 5.33 -11.83
C VAL A 2 8.19 5.95 -11.33
N LEU A 3 8.69 5.49 -10.18
CA LEU A 3 9.94 6.00 -9.60
C LEU A 3 11.17 5.55 -10.40
N LEU A 4 12.08 6.49 -10.60
CA LEU A 4 13.41 6.25 -11.17
C LEU A 4 14.33 5.55 -10.15
N ALA A 5 15.45 4.99 -10.62
CA ALA A 5 16.38 4.25 -9.77
C ALA A 5 16.92 5.13 -8.62
N GLU A 6 17.28 6.38 -8.92
CA GLU A 6 17.80 7.34 -7.95
C GLU A 6 16.75 7.69 -6.87
N GLN A 7 15.46 7.70 -7.25
CA GLN A 7 14.37 7.95 -6.31
C GLN A 7 14.11 6.73 -5.42
N LEU A 8 14.28 5.51 -5.96
CA LEU A 8 14.18 4.28 -5.19
C LEU A 8 15.31 4.17 -4.16
N GLU A 9 16.53 4.58 -4.52
CA GLU A 9 17.67 4.64 -3.58
C GLU A 9 17.39 5.57 -2.41
N GLN A 10 16.76 6.73 -2.66
CA GLN A 10 16.37 7.66 -1.59
C GLN A 10 15.33 7.08 -0.63
N LEU A 11 14.57 6.06 -1.06
CA LEU A 11 13.57 5.36 -0.25
C LEU A 11 14.11 4.07 0.37
N ALA A 12 15.40 3.76 0.20
CA ALA A 12 16.02 2.60 0.81
C ALA A 12 15.92 2.67 2.35
N GLY A 13 15.55 1.55 2.97
CA GLY A 13 15.41 1.45 4.43
C GLY A 13 14.07 1.94 4.98
N VAL A 14 13.11 2.33 4.13
CA VAL A 14 11.73 2.59 4.56
C VAL A 14 11.14 1.32 5.18
N GLU A 15 10.74 1.42 6.45
CA GLU A 15 10.16 0.29 7.18
C GLU A 15 8.64 0.19 6.97
N ILE A 16 7.96 1.33 6.80
CA ILE A 16 6.50 1.42 6.62
C ILE A 16 6.22 2.30 5.41
N LEU A 17 5.53 1.76 4.42
CA LEU A 17 5.16 2.44 3.18
C LEU A 17 3.65 2.67 3.12
N LEU A 18 3.23 3.93 2.98
CA LEU A 18 1.87 4.30 2.57
C LEU A 18 1.81 4.30 1.04
N ALA A 19 0.97 3.46 0.45
CA ALA A 19 0.99 3.18 -0.98
C ALA A 19 -0.32 3.62 -1.65
N PRO A 20 -0.33 4.69 -2.46
CA PRO A 20 -1.53 5.16 -3.14
C PRO A 20 -1.89 4.26 -4.34
N THR A 21 -3.00 3.53 -4.26
CA THR A 21 -3.39 2.43 -5.18
C THR A 21 -4.68 2.71 -5.97
N GLY A 22 -5.06 3.97 -6.15
CA GLY A 22 -6.34 4.37 -6.74
C GLY A 22 -6.47 4.29 -8.27
N GLY A 23 -5.41 3.96 -9.02
CA GLY A 23 -5.43 3.97 -10.50
C GLY A 23 -5.15 5.36 -11.09
N PRO A 24 -4.93 5.51 -12.42
CA PRO A 24 -4.41 6.74 -13.04
C PRO A 24 -5.26 8.00 -12.86
N ALA A 25 -6.58 7.85 -12.75
CA ALA A 25 -7.49 8.98 -12.52
C ALA A 25 -7.39 9.54 -11.08
N ALA A 26 -6.77 8.79 -10.17
CA ALA A 26 -6.58 9.14 -8.76
C ALA A 26 -5.11 9.30 -8.38
N THR A 27 -4.26 8.37 -8.84
CA THR A 27 -2.91 8.09 -8.36
C THR A 27 -2.08 7.39 -9.46
N LEU A 28 -1.63 6.15 -9.24
CA LEU A 28 -0.84 5.31 -10.15
C LEU A 28 -1.60 4.04 -10.51
N GLU A 29 -1.21 3.39 -11.61
CA GLU A 29 -1.71 2.03 -11.89
C GLU A 29 -1.34 1.07 -10.75
N LEU A 30 -2.27 0.20 -10.37
CA LEU A 30 -2.10 -0.67 -9.20
C LEU A 30 -0.86 -1.56 -9.32
N GLN A 31 -0.60 -2.10 -10.51
CA GLN A 31 0.57 -2.93 -10.76
C GLN A 31 1.89 -2.14 -10.59
N ASP A 32 1.94 -0.89 -11.03
CA ASP A 32 3.13 -0.06 -10.88
C ASP A 32 3.46 0.22 -9.40
N VAL A 33 2.43 0.41 -8.58
CA VAL A 33 2.57 0.62 -7.13
C VAL A 33 3.08 -0.64 -6.45
N ILE A 34 2.53 -1.79 -6.86
CA ILE A 34 2.97 -3.11 -6.43
C ILE A 34 4.45 -3.33 -6.75
N ASP A 35 4.84 -3.13 -8.01
CA ASP A 35 6.22 -3.32 -8.47
C ASP A 35 7.18 -2.36 -7.74
N THR A 36 6.69 -1.18 -7.37
CA THR A 36 7.45 -0.20 -6.59
C THR A 36 7.74 -0.70 -5.19
N TRP A 37 6.75 -1.20 -4.45
CA TRP A 37 7.01 -1.69 -3.10
C TRP A 37 7.81 -3.00 -3.08
N GLU A 38 7.78 -3.81 -4.14
CA GLU A 38 8.63 -4.99 -4.29
C GLU A 38 10.11 -4.63 -4.42
N LYS A 39 10.40 -3.47 -5.03
CA LYS A 39 11.76 -2.92 -5.13
C LYS A 39 12.21 -2.32 -3.79
N ILE A 40 11.33 -1.57 -3.12
CA ILE A 40 11.62 -0.92 -1.82
C ILE A 40 11.76 -1.95 -0.70
N LYS A 41 10.97 -3.04 -0.74
CA LYS A 41 10.90 -4.09 0.31
C LYS A 41 10.65 -3.57 1.73
N PRO A 42 9.60 -2.75 1.95
CA PRO A 42 9.26 -2.28 3.30
C PRO A 42 8.75 -3.44 4.16
N ARG A 43 8.81 -3.28 5.49
CA ARG A 43 8.26 -4.28 6.42
C ARG A 43 6.73 -4.25 6.45
N ILE A 44 6.14 -3.06 6.34
CA ILE A 44 4.70 -2.86 6.28
C ILE A 44 4.34 -2.04 5.03
N VAL A 45 3.31 -2.45 4.31
CA VAL A 45 2.66 -1.67 3.26
C VAL A 45 1.22 -1.40 3.68
N ILE A 46 0.80 -0.15 3.58
CA ILE A 46 -0.58 0.28 3.83
C ILE A 46 -1.12 0.89 2.53
N PRO A 47 -1.92 0.14 1.76
CA PRO A 47 -2.62 0.67 0.60
C PRO A 47 -3.59 1.78 0.99
N MET A 48 -3.66 2.84 0.18
CA MET A 48 -4.53 3.99 0.38
C MET A 48 -5.09 4.50 -0.95
N HIS A 49 -6.03 5.46 -0.91
CA HIS A 49 -6.69 6.02 -2.10
C HIS A 49 -7.39 5.01 -3.01
N PHE A 50 -7.77 3.84 -2.49
CA PHE A 50 -8.57 2.86 -3.22
C PHE A 50 -10.07 3.17 -3.09
N ARG A 51 -10.88 2.52 -3.94
CA ARG A 51 -12.33 2.65 -4.02
C ARG A 51 -12.97 2.12 -2.74
N THR A 52 -13.86 2.92 -2.17
CA THR A 52 -14.67 2.55 -0.99
C THR A 52 -16.14 2.88 -1.25
N ALA A 53 -17.04 2.44 -0.35
CA ALA A 53 -18.45 2.81 -0.43
C ALA A 53 -18.68 4.34 -0.36
N ARG A 54 -17.76 5.09 0.25
CA ARG A 54 -17.83 6.56 0.39
C ARG A 54 -17.12 7.31 -0.74
N CYS A 55 -16.27 6.63 -1.50
CA CYS A 55 -15.40 7.24 -2.50
C CYS A 55 -15.27 6.29 -3.71
N THR A 56 -16.05 6.57 -4.76
CA THR A 56 -16.21 5.67 -5.91
C THR A 56 -15.35 6.02 -7.12
N PHE A 57 -14.67 7.18 -7.10
CA PHE A 57 -13.84 7.64 -8.22
C PHE A 57 -12.55 6.81 -8.44
N PRO A 58 -11.89 6.24 -7.41
CA PRO A 58 -10.73 5.40 -7.65
C PRO A 58 -11.11 4.13 -8.41
N ARG A 59 -10.20 3.65 -9.24
CA ARG A 59 -10.42 2.49 -10.11
C ARG A 59 -10.35 1.16 -9.38
N TYR A 60 -9.48 1.04 -8.39
CA TYR A 60 -9.20 -0.22 -7.70
C TYR A 60 -9.70 -0.17 -6.27
N GLY A 61 -10.34 -1.23 -5.81
CA GLY A 61 -10.77 -1.43 -4.41
C GLY A 61 -9.86 -2.40 -3.65
N ALA A 62 -10.23 -2.68 -2.41
CA ALA A 62 -9.52 -3.66 -1.57
C ALA A 62 -9.47 -5.06 -2.21
N ASP A 63 -10.55 -5.49 -2.88
CA ASP A 63 -10.61 -6.81 -3.53
C ASP A 63 -9.62 -6.93 -4.69
N ASP A 64 -9.40 -5.84 -5.44
CA ASP A 64 -8.40 -5.80 -6.52
C ASP A 64 -6.98 -5.96 -5.95
N ILE A 65 -6.71 -5.33 -4.80
CA ILE A 65 -5.43 -5.48 -4.09
C ILE A 65 -5.27 -6.93 -3.61
N VAL A 66 -6.28 -7.52 -2.96
CA VAL A 66 -6.23 -8.90 -2.47
C VAL A 66 -6.09 -9.91 -3.61
N SER A 67 -6.70 -9.64 -4.76
CA SER A 67 -6.57 -10.51 -5.95
C SER A 67 -5.14 -10.55 -6.49
N LEU A 68 -4.40 -9.45 -6.43
CA LEU A 68 -2.99 -9.39 -6.85
C LEU A 68 -2.02 -9.76 -5.72
N ARG A 69 -2.45 -9.58 -4.47
CA ARG A 69 -1.71 -9.87 -3.23
C ARG A 69 -2.56 -10.67 -2.25
N PRO A 70 -2.67 -11.99 -2.43
CA PRO A 70 -3.46 -12.85 -1.56
C PRO A 70 -3.02 -12.83 -0.09
N GLU A 71 -1.79 -12.42 0.19
CA GLU A 71 -1.26 -12.24 1.54
C GLU A 71 -1.75 -10.97 2.24
N ALA A 72 -2.39 -10.04 1.52
CA ALA A 72 -2.93 -8.81 2.08
C ALA A 72 -4.07 -9.09 3.05
N ARG A 73 -4.09 -8.35 4.17
CA ARG A 73 -5.06 -8.57 5.26
C ARG A 73 -5.79 -7.29 5.60
N GLN A 74 -7.08 -7.42 5.88
CA GLN A 74 -7.85 -6.35 6.50
C GLN A 74 -7.37 -6.14 7.93
N ALA A 75 -7.11 -4.88 8.29
CA ALA A 75 -6.70 -4.49 9.64
C ALA A 75 -7.88 -4.43 10.61
N GLY A 76 -9.13 -4.32 10.11
CA GLY A 76 -10.34 -4.15 10.92
C GLY A 76 -10.35 -2.87 11.76
N SER A 77 -9.57 -1.88 11.34
CA SER A 77 -9.38 -0.60 12.02
C SER A 77 -8.94 0.46 11.01
N CYS A 78 -9.24 1.73 11.30
CA CYS A 78 -8.79 2.87 10.50
C CYS A 78 -7.43 3.43 10.95
N GLU A 79 -6.80 2.80 11.95
CA GLU A 79 -5.53 3.20 12.53
C GLU A 79 -4.71 1.98 12.94
N LEU A 80 -3.39 2.10 12.89
CA LEU A 80 -2.46 1.09 13.36
C LEU A 80 -1.34 1.76 14.16
N SER A 81 -0.89 1.10 15.22
CA SER A 81 0.26 1.51 16.00
C SER A 81 1.34 0.44 15.91
N PHE A 82 2.58 0.88 15.68
CA PHE A 82 3.72 -0.01 15.54
C PHE A 82 4.80 0.34 16.56
N PHE A 83 5.44 -0.69 17.10
CA PHE A 83 6.67 -0.57 17.85
C PHE A 83 7.82 -1.08 16.98
N LYS A 84 8.90 -0.30 16.87
CA LYS A 84 10.02 -0.60 15.96
C LYS A 84 10.59 -2.01 16.14
N GLY A 85 10.71 -2.48 17.39
CA GLY A 85 11.22 -3.83 17.70
C GLY A 85 10.30 -4.99 17.31
N TYR A 86 9.06 -4.71 16.89
CA TYR A 86 8.03 -5.71 16.58
C TYR A 86 7.58 -5.68 15.12
N LEU A 87 8.28 -4.92 14.27
CA LEU A 87 8.00 -4.93 12.83
C LEU A 87 8.35 -6.31 12.23
N PRO A 88 7.53 -6.82 11.30
CA PRO A 88 7.72 -8.15 10.75
C PRO A 88 9.04 -8.26 9.96
N ALA A 89 9.53 -9.50 9.83
CA ALA A 89 10.75 -9.79 9.09
C ALA A 89 10.55 -9.74 7.56
N SER A 90 9.33 -9.97 7.10
CA SER A 90 8.93 -9.88 5.70
C SER A 90 7.81 -8.86 5.52
N THR A 91 7.67 -8.34 4.31
CA THR A 91 6.61 -7.39 3.95
C THR A 91 5.24 -7.95 4.30
N GLN A 92 4.44 -7.17 5.04
CA GLN A 92 3.02 -7.42 5.25
C GLN A 92 2.21 -6.28 4.65
N VAL A 93 1.14 -6.63 3.92
CA VAL A 93 0.20 -5.66 3.35
C VAL A 93 -1.03 -5.60 4.25
N LEU A 94 -1.27 -4.43 4.87
CA LEU A 94 -2.36 -4.20 5.80
C LEU A 94 -3.32 -3.15 5.22
N ILE A 95 -4.55 -3.56 4.95
CA ILE A 95 -5.60 -2.69 4.40
C ILE A 95 -6.40 -2.11 5.58
N LEU A 96 -6.38 -0.79 5.71
CA LEU A 96 -7.14 -0.08 6.73
C LEU A 96 -8.60 0.09 6.32
N ASP A 97 -9.48 0.13 7.31
CA ASP A 97 -10.85 0.58 7.13
C ASP A 97 -10.88 2.09 6.88
N PRO A 98 -11.83 2.61 6.08
CA PRO A 98 -12.03 4.05 5.95
C PRO A 98 -12.32 4.70 7.30
N ALA A 99 -11.63 5.79 7.61
CA ALA A 99 -11.92 6.59 8.79
C ALA A 99 -13.37 7.12 8.76
N ARG A 100 -13.97 7.27 9.96
CA ARG A 100 -15.37 7.68 10.13
C ARG A 100 -15.64 9.11 9.71
#